data_AF-A0A0R3TZA9-F1
#
_entry.id   AF-A0A0R3TZA9-F1
#
_cell.length_a   1.000
_cell.length_b   1.000
_cell.length_c   1.000
_cell.angle_alpha   90.00
_cell.angle_beta   90.00
_cell.angle_gamma   90.00
#
_symmetry.space_group_name_H-M   'P 1'
#
loop_
_entity.id
_entity.type
_entity.pdbx_description
1 polymer ?
#
loop_
_entity_poly.entity_id
_entity_poly.type
_entity_poly.pdbx_seq_one_letter_code
_entity_poly.pdbx_strand_id
1 'polypeptide(L)'
;MSLFQFECCGVRSYRDYNGKVPISCCIASRSSCNSADLREDEIYRDGCLDKYKEGGVNFLHILFLVVFAISFFEIFGLLFSIIMCCIVRKYTSDYYEVDYAPTS
;
A
#
# COMPACT_ATOMS: atom_id res chain seq x y z
N MET A 1 1.06 6.24 -22.73
CA MET A 1 0.42 5.67 -21.53
C MET A 1 1.21 6.16 -20.31
N SER A 2 0.96 7.39 -19.86
CA SER A 2 1.60 7.98 -18.68
C SER A 2 0.59 7.93 -17.53
N LEU A 3 0.71 6.93 -16.66
CA LEU A 3 -0.26 6.57 -15.61
C LEU A 3 -0.09 7.33 -14.29
N PHE A 4 0.86 8.26 -14.20
CA PHE A 4 1.12 9.04 -12.99
C PHE A 4 1.05 10.53 -13.31
N GLN A 5 -0.17 11.06 -13.42
CA GLN A 5 -0.38 12.50 -13.37
C GLN A 5 -0.52 12.87 -11.88
N PHE A 6 0.61 13.07 -11.21
CA PHE A 6 0.54 13.75 -9.92
C PHE A 6 0.09 15.18 -10.20
N GLU A 7 -0.99 15.59 -9.55
CA GLU A 7 -1.59 16.93 -9.63
C GLU A 7 -0.70 17.98 -8.97
N CYS A 8 0.53 18.10 -9.46
CA CYS A 8 1.60 18.94 -8.92
C CYS A 8 2.49 19.48 -10.04
N CYS A 9 3.19 20.58 -9.75
CA CYS A 9 4.18 21.15 -10.64
C CYS A 9 5.39 21.64 -9.87
N GLY A 10 6.58 21.19 -10.30
CA GLY A 10 7.85 21.57 -9.68
C GLY A 10 8.12 20.84 -8.38
N VAL A 11 9.28 21.10 -7.79
CA VAL A 11 9.67 20.46 -6.53
C VAL A 11 8.88 21.08 -5.39
N ARG A 12 8.93 22.41 -5.27
CA ARG A 12 8.17 23.19 -4.28
C ARG A 12 7.03 23.99 -4.90
N SER A 13 7.18 24.41 -6.16
CA SER A 13 6.15 25.15 -6.86
C SER A 13 6.43 25.19 -8.37
N TYR A 14 5.42 25.54 -9.16
CA TYR A 14 5.54 25.78 -10.61
C TYR A 14 6.64 26.79 -10.97
N ARG A 15 6.97 27.69 -10.04
CA ARG A 15 8.03 28.70 -10.18
C ARG A 15 9.44 28.12 -10.32
N ASP A 16 9.64 26.86 -9.94
CA ASP A 16 10.93 26.16 -10.12
C ASP A 16 11.35 26.09 -11.60
N TYR A 17 10.39 26.19 -12.53
CA TYR A 17 10.64 26.18 -13.97
C TYR A 17 10.87 27.57 -14.59
N ASN A 18 10.87 28.64 -13.78
CA ASN A 18 11.13 30.02 -14.20
C ASN A 18 10.37 30.45 -15.47
N GLY A 19 9.08 30.07 -15.58
CA GLY A 19 8.18 30.41 -16.69
C GLY A 19 8.13 29.40 -17.84
N LYS A 20 8.99 28.37 -17.87
CA LYS A 20 8.97 27.29 -18.89
C LYS A 20 8.50 25.98 -18.28
N VAL A 21 7.24 25.92 -17.90
CA VAL A 21 6.64 24.71 -17.31
C VAL A 21 6.42 23.62 -18.37
N PRO A 22 6.67 22.35 -18.05
CA PRO A 22 6.38 21.24 -18.96
C PRO A 22 4.86 21.00 -19.04
N ILE A 23 4.41 20.42 -20.17
CA ILE A 23 3.02 19.98 -20.38
C ILE A 23 2.49 19.02 -19.30
N SER A 24 3.37 18.32 -18.56
CA SER A 24 2.97 17.49 -17.43
C SER A 24 2.40 18.27 -16.24
N CYS A 25 2.71 19.57 -16.13
CA CYS A 25 2.17 20.46 -15.11
C CYS A 25 0.79 21.03 -15.45
N CYS A 26 0.27 20.70 -16.63
CA CYS A 26 -0.94 21.29 -17.17
C CYS A 26 -2.20 20.56 -16.70
N ILE A 27 -3.25 21.31 -16.42
CA ILE A 27 -4.56 20.77 -16.03
C ILE A 27 -5.34 20.46 -17.32
N ALA A 28 -5.36 19.19 -17.72
CA ALA A 28 -6.02 18.74 -18.95
C ALA A 28 -7.52 19.06 -19.04
N SER A 29 -8.17 19.30 -17.89
CA SER A 29 -9.59 19.69 -17.83
C SER A 29 -9.84 21.14 -18.24
N ARG A 30 -8.86 22.04 -18.13
CA ARG A 30 -9.07 23.49 -18.26
C ARG A 30 -8.33 24.16 -19.40
N SER A 31 -7.39 23.47 -20.03
CA SER A 31 -6.55 24.08 -21.06
C SER A 31 -6.20 23.09 -22.17
N SER A 32 -5.92 23.65 -23.35
CA SER A 32 -5.42 22.88 -24.50
C SER A 32 -3.92 22.51 -24.36
N CYS A 33 -3.29 22.81 -23.21
CA CYS A 33 -1.87 22.58 -22.92
C CYS A 33 -0.92 22.93 -24.08
N ASN A 34 -1.20 24.03 -24.79
CA ASN A 34 -0.34 24.50 -25.86
C ASN A 34 0.84 25.24 -25.21
N SER A 35 2.05 24.76 -25.46
CA SER A 35 3.32 25.12 -24.79
C SER A 35 3.71 26.61 -24.79
N ALA A 36 2.98 27.46 -25.50
CA ALA A 36 3.36 28.85 -25.76
C ALA A 36 2.75 29.86 -24.79
N ASP A 37 1.64 29.54 -24.10
CA ASP A 37 0.92 30.53 -23.28
C ASP A 37 0.09 29.88 -22.16
N LEU A 38 0.70 28.98 -21.37
CA LEU A 38 0.00 28.44 -20.19
C LEU A 38 -0.15 29.55 -19.14
N ARG A 39 -1.40 29.90 -18.84
CA ARG A 39 -1.72 30.86 -17.77
C ARG A 39 -1.58 30.20 -16.40
N GLU A 40 -1.27 30.98 -15.37
CA GLU A 40 -1.08 30.47 -13.99
C GLU A 40 -2.32 29.76 -13.40
N ASP A 41 -3.51 29.98 -13.97
CA ASP A 41 -4.77 29.31 -13.60
C ASP A 41 -4.99 27.95 -14.27
N GLU A 42 -4.16 27.60 -15.25
CA GLU A 42 -4.23 26.35 -16.02
C GLU A 42 -3.17 25.32 -15.59
N ILE A 43 -2.37 25.66 -14.58
CA ILE A 43 -1.21 24.90 -14.11
C ILE A 43 -1.41 24.47 -12.65
N TYR A 44 -0.97 23.26 -12.30
CA TYR A 44 -0.91 22.82 -10.90
C TYR A 44 0.05 23.71 -10.10
N ARG A 45 -0.42 24.34 -9.02
CA ARG A 45 0.41 25.25 -8.21
C ARG A 45 1.18 24.54 -7.10
N ASP A 46 0.65 23.40 -6.68
CA ASP A 46 1.19 22.59 -5.59
C ASP A 46 2.52 21.95 -6.00
N GLY A 47 3.51 21.99 -5.09
CA GLY A 47 4.78 21.31 -5.26
C GLY A 47 4.63 19.80 -5.16
N CYS A 48 5.36 19.07 -5.99
CA CYS A 48 5.32 17.61 -5.96
C CYS A 48 5.89 17.05 -4.66
N LEU A 49 6.79 17.77 -3.97
CA LEU A 49 7.40 17.31 -2.71
C LEU A 49 6.37 17.20 -1.59
N ASP A 50 5.46 18.17 -1.48
CA ASP A 50 4.42 18.17 -0.46
C ASP A 50 3.35 17.11 -0.76
N LYS A 51 2.92 17.00 -2.02
CA LYS A 51 2.01 15.95 -2.48
C LYS A 51 2.59 14.54 -2.30
N TYR A 52 3.88 14.34 -2.52
CA TYR A 52 4.55 13.07 -2.26
C TYR A 52 4.61 12.74 -0.78
N LYS A 53 4.88 13.73 0.06
CA LYS A 53 4.96 13.54 1.50
C LYS A 53 3.58 13.18 2.07
N GLU A 54 2.53 13.86 1.63
CA GLU A 54 1.16 13.59 2.04
C GLU A 54 0.62 12.29 1.46
N GLY A 55 0.82 12.06 0.15
CA GLY A 55 0.41 10.82 -0.53
C GLY A 55 1.17 9.59 -0.04
N GLY A 56 2.47 9.75 0.23
CA GLY A 56 3.33 8.68 0.75
C GLY A 56 2.94 8.23 2.15
N VAL A 57 2.63 9.17 3.05
CA VAL A 57 2.19 8.84 4.42
C VAL A 57 0.86 8.07 4.40
N ASN A 58 -0.10 8.50 3.58
CA ASN A 58 -1.39 7.83 3.47
C ASN A 58 -1.26 6.43 2.86
N PHE A 59 -0.44 6.28 1.81
CA PHE A 59 -0.18 4.98 1.20
C PHE A 59 0.52 4.02 2.17
N LEU A 60 1.51 4.49 2.91
CA LEU A 60 2.21 3.69 3.92
C LEU A 60 1.27 3.22 5.03
N HIS A 61 0.34 4.07 5.47
CA HIS A 61 -0.64 3.69 6.49
C HIS A 61 -1.57 2.56 6.01
N ILE A 62 -2.08 2.67 4.78
CA ILE A 62 -2.93 1.62 4.19
C ILE A 62 -2.15 0.32 4.00
N LEU A 63 -0.92 0.42 3.47
CA LEU A 63 -0.05 -0.74 3.25
C LEU A 63 0.25 -1.43 4.58
N PHE A 64 0.59 -0.67 5.62
CA PHE A 64 0.86 -1.20 6.95
C PHE A 64 -0.34 -1.96 7.52
N LEU A 65 -1.55 -1.41 7.39
CA LEU A 65 -2.77 -2.08 7.83
C LEU A 65 -2.93 -3.44 7.11
N VAL A 66 -2.82 -3.44 5.78
CA VAL A 66 -3.00 -4.65 4.97
C VAL A 66 -1.97 -5.72 5.35
N VAL A 67 -0.69 -5.35 5.42
CA VAL A 67 0.38 -6.29 5.77
C VAL A 67 0.20 -6.80 7.20
N PHE A 68 -0.09 -5.92 8.15
CA PHE A 68 -0.32 -6.30 9.55
C PHE A 68 -1.48 -7.29 9.69
N ALA A 69 -2.59 -7.05 8.98
CA ALA A 69 -3.74 -7.94 8.99
C ALA A 69 -3.37 -9.34 8.44
N ILE A 70 -2.67 -9.39 7.31
CA ILE A 70 -2.23 -10.67 6.71
C ILE A 70 -1.30 -11.43 7.67
N SER A 71 -0.28 -10.75 8.21
CA SER A 71 0.65 -11.35 9.17
C SER A 71 -0.07 -11.88 10.42
N PHE A 72 -1.08 -11.16 10.91
CA PHE A 72 -1.91 -11.62 12.01
C PHE A 72 -2.64 -12.92 11.64
N PHE A 73 -3.39 -12.95 10.54
CA PHE A 73 -4.11 -14.17 10.12
C PHE A 73 -3.18 -15.36 9.88
N GLU A 74 -1.98 -15.14 9.34
CA GLU A 74 -0.98 -16.18 9.14
C GLU A 74 -0.49 -16.78 10.47
N ILE A 75 -0.11 -15.95 11.43
CA ILE A 75 0.35 -16.40 12.76
C ILE A 75 -0.76 -17.18 13.47
N PHE A 76 -2.00 -16.68 13.43
CA PHE A 76 -3.13 -17.40 14.02
C PHE A 76 -3.37 -18.74 13.33
N GLY A 77 -3.32 -18.79 11.99
CA GLY A 77 -3.43 -20.03 11.24
C GLY A 77 -2.39 -21.08 11.64
N LEU A 78 -1.12 -20.66 11.78
CA LEU A 78 -0.04 -21.54 12.24
C LEU A 78 -0.25 -22.01 13.68
N LEU A 79 -0.65 -21.11 14.59
CA LEU A 79 -0.94 -21.46 15.98
C LEU A 79 -2.05 -22.50 16.07
N PHE A 80 -3.19 -22.26 15.40
CA PHE A 80 -4.30 -23.21 15.38
C PHE A 80 -3.89 -24.54 14.75
N SER A 81 -3.11 -24.54 13.67
CA SER A 81 -2.60 -25.76 13.06
C SER A 81 -1.75 -26.58 14.04
N ILE A 82 -0.81 -25.94 14.75
CA ILE A 82 0.06 -26.64 15.70
C ILE A 82 -0.76 -27.19 16.87
N ILE A 83 -1.67 -26.40 17.42
CA ILE A 83 -2.54 -26.81 18.53
C ILE A 83 -3.38 -28.02 18.13
N MET A 84 -4.02 -27.96 16.96
CA MET A 84 -4.87 -29.05 16.47
C MET A 84 -4.05 -30.33 16.26
N CYS A 85 -2.87 -30.23 15.63
CA CYS A 85 -1.95 -31.35 15.49
C CYS A 85 -1.55 -31.96 16.84
N CYS A 86 -1.23 -31.15 17.84
CA CYS A 86 -0.89 -31.62 19.18
C CYS A 86 -2.07 -32.34 19.84
N ILE A 87 -3.29 -31.80 19.73
CA ILE A 87 -4.51 -32.41 20.29
C ILE A 87 -4.78 -33.76 19.65
N VAL A 88 -4.74 -33.85 18.31
CA VAL A 88 -4.98 -35.11 17.58
C VAL A 88 -3.93 -36.15 17.96
N ARG A 89 -2.64 -35.77 17.97
CA ARG A 89 -1.57 -36.69 18.34
C ARG A 89 -1.72 -37.23 19.76
N LYS A 90 -2.09 -36.36 20.71
CA LYS A 90 -2.35 -36.76 22.09
C LYS A 90 -3.51 -37.76 22.15
N TYR A 91 -4.65 -37.41 21.54
CA TYR A 91 -5.81 -38.29 21.47
C TYR A 91 -5.43 -39.64 20.88
N THR A 92 -4.76 -39.68 19.73
CA THR A 92 -4.31 -40.93 19.10
C THR A 92 -3.36 -41.73 19.99
N SER A 93 -2.42 -41.10 20.70
CA SER A 93 -1.50 -41.77 21.63
C SER A 93 -2.25 -42.44 22.79
N ASP A 94 -3.21 -41.72 23.40
CA ASP A 94 -4.00 -42.23 24.53
C ASP A 94 -4.84 -43.45 24.13
N TYR A 95 -5.37 -43.49 22.90
CA TYR A 95 -6.13 -44.64 22.39
C TYR A 95 -5.25 -45.87 22.21
N TYR A 96 -4.10 -45.71 21.55
CA TYR A 96 -3.19 -46.83 21.34
C TYR A 96 -2.65 -47.39 22.68
N GLU A 97 -2.37 -46.55 23.68
CA GLU A 97 -1.89 -47.02 24.99
C GLU A 97 -2.93 -47.88 25.73
N VAL A 98 -4.22 -47.60 25.56
CA VAL A 98 -5.31 -48.41 26.15
C VAL A 98 -5.48 -49.75 25.42
N ASP A 99 -5.30 -49.81 24.10
CA ASP A 99 -5.43 -51.05 23.32
C ASP A 99 -4.27 -52.05 23.55
N TYR A 100 -3.11 -51.59 24.03
CA TYR A 100 -1.95 -52.46 24.33
C TYR A 100 -1.86 -52.91 25.79
N ALA A 101 -2.70 -52.41 26.70
CA ALA A 101 -2.76 -52.94 28.05
C ALA A 101 -3.35 -54.37 27.97
N PRO A 102 -2.58 -55.43 28.24
CA PRO A 102 -3.14 -56.77 28.25
C PRO A 102 -4.24 -56.79 29.30
N THR A 103 -5.46 -57.11 28.89
CA THR A 103 -6.58 -57.41 29.79
C THR A 103 -6.18 -58.63 30.62
N SER A 104 -5.58 -58.36 31.78
CA SER A 104 -5.26 -59.34 32.82
C SER A 104 -6.53 -59.78 33.53
#